data_AF-A0A2D4PFG1-F1
#
_entry.id   AF-A0A2D4PFG1-F1
#
_cell.length_a   1.000
_cell.length_b   1.000
_cell.length_c   1.000
_cell.angle_alpha   90.00
_cell.angle_beta   90.00
_cell.angle_gamma   90.00
#
_symmetry.space_group_name_H-M   'P 1'
#
loop_
_entity.id
_entity.type
_entity.pdbx_description
1 polymer ?
#
loop_
_entity_poly.entity_id
_entity_poly.type
_entity_poly.pdbx_seq_one_letter_code
_entity_poly.pdbx_strand_id
1 'polypeptide(L)'
;SIQSVLYVFFYIQRDPPEEEIPFCTIKSFPAATEHTIQWARDKFESAFSHKPSLFNKFWQTYPSAEEVLQRIKSGESLEGSFQVIKCLGRRPRNWSQCVELARLKFEKYFNHKALQLLHSFPIDTRLKDGSLFWQSPKRPPFPIQFDFNDPLHYSFILSTAKLFATIYCISFTEKDIAQDTIFKIISGLKIQEFRPSNKVVQTDEAIRKPDPIPVSSEDERNALLQLESAILANKATKSDLQMKEHNFEKDDDSNGHIDFITAASNLRAKMYNIEPADRLKTKRIAGKIIPAIGTSTAAVSGLVALELIKVVGVCPFQAYKNCFFNLAIPIIVFTETAAVRKTEIRNGISFTIWDRWTIHGKDNFTLLDFINTVKEKYGIEPIMVVQGVKMLYVPVMPGHVKRLKLTMQKLVKPVVNKKYVDLTVSFAPEIDGEEDLPGPPVRYYFAHENN
;
A
#
# COMPACT_ATOMS: atom_id res chain seq x y z
N SER A 1 4.13 -6.49 -37.53
CA SER A 1 3.13 -5.41 -37.69
C SER A 1 1.83 -5.65 -36.91
N ILE A 2 1.48 -6.88 -36.50
CA ILE A 2 0.24 -7.17 -35.75
C ILE A 2 0.32 -6.81 -34.25
N GLN A 3 1.52 -6.79 -33.65
CA GLN A 3 1.71 -6.37 -32.24
C GLN A 3 1.61 -4.84 -32.03
N SER A 4 1.60 -4.05 -33.11
CA SER A 4 1.98 -2.63 -33.08
C SER A 4 0.85 -1.64 -32.78
N VAL A 5 -0.42 -2.07 -32.77
CA VAL A 5 -1.57 -1.15 -32.71
C VAL A 5 -2.17 -1.04 -31.29
N LEU A 6 -2.21 -2.13 -30.51
CA LEU A 6 -2.88 -2.12 -29.19
C LEU A 6 -2.09 -1.45 -28.06
N TYR A 7 -0.76 -1.42 -28.15
CA TYR A 7 0.13 -1.05 -27.03
C TYR A 7 0.50 0.43 -26.97
N VAL A 8 0.37 1.17 -28.08
CA VAL A 8 0.74 2.60 -28.15
C VAL A 8 -0.15 3.40 -27.19
N PHE A 9 -1.44 3.10 -27.11
CA PHE A 9 -2.38 3.84 -26.26
C PHE A 9 -2.20 3.54 -24.77
N PHE A 10 -2.00 2.27 -24.41
CA PHE A 10 -1.95 1.83 -23.01
C PHE A 10 -0.72 2.30 -22.23
N TYR A 11 0.42 2.52 -22.90
CA TYR A 11 1.66 2.96 -22.23
C TYR A 11 1.96 4.46 -22.38
N ILE A 12 1.43 5.13 -23.42
CA ILE A 12 1.72 6.55 -23.68
C ILE A 12 0.71 7.46 -23.00
N GLN A 13 -0.56 7.07 -22.95
CA GLN A 13 -1.59 7.85 -22.27
C GLN A 13 -1.65 7.44 -20.81
N ARG A 14 -1.32 8.38 -19.92
CA ARG A 14 -1.44 8.15 -18.47
C ARG A 14 -2.89 8.30 -18.08
N ASP A 15 -3.47 7.22 -17.56
CA ASP A 15 -4.73 7.32 -16.83
C ASP A 15 -4.53 8.21 -15.59
N PRO A 16 -5.57 8.92 -15.14
CA PRO A 16 -5.50 9.66 -13.89
C PRO A 16 -5.07 8.73 -12.76
N PRO A 17 -4.02 9.06 -11.98
CA PRO A 17 -3.65 8.25 -10.83
C PRO A 17 -4.81 8.22 -9.82
N GLU A 18 -4.96 7.12 -9.07
CA GLU A 18 -5.86 7.12 -7.92
C GLU A 18 -5.44 8.25 -6.96
N GLU A 19 -6.38 9.13 -6.61
CA GLU A 19 -6.12 10.16 -5.61
C GLU A 19 -5.94 9.51 -4.23
N GLU A 20 -4.70 9.52 -3.72
CA GLU A 20 -4.41 9.09 -2.35
C GLU A 20 -4.88 10.16 -1.36
N ILE A 21 -5.73 9.77 -0.41
CA ILE A 21 -6.21 10.67 0.65
C ILE A 21 -5.02 11.02 1.57
N PRO A 22 -4.74 12.31 1.85
CA PRO A 22 -3.64 12.71 2.72
C PRO A 22 -3.70 12.06 4.11
N PHE A 23 -2.54 11.71 4.66
CA PHE A 23 -2.46 10.98 5.93
C PHE A 23 -3.09 11.75 7.10
N CYS A 24 -2.88 13.08 7.18
CA CYS A 24 -3.46 13.90 8.24
C CYS A 24 -5.00 13.97 8.14
N THR A 25 -5.55 13.95 6.93
CA THR A 25 -6.99 13.89 6.65
C THR A 25 -7.60 12.60 7.21
N ILE A 26 -7.01 11.44 6.91
CA ILE A 26 -7.46 10.15 7.47
C ILE A 26 -7.29 10.15 9.00
N LYS A 27 -6.13 10.58 9.50
CA LYS A 27 -5.75 10.45 10.91
C LYS A 27 -6.51 11.39 11.85
N SER A 28 -6.73 12.64 11.44
CA SER A 28 -7.14 13.73 12.32
C SER A 28 -8.27 14.61 11.78
N PHE A 29 -8.40 14.78 10.46
CA PHE A 29 -9.32 15.77 9.87
C PHE A 29 -10.15 15.19 8.71
N PRO A 30 -10.98 14.15 8.95
CA PRO A 30 -11.87 13.66 7.90
C PRO A 30 -12.92 14.72 7.57
N ALA A 31 -13.28 14.80 6.28
CA ALA A 31 -14.26 15.75 5.76
C ALA A 31 -15.40 15.03 5.01
N ALA A 32 -15.16 13.80 4.56
CA ALA A 32 -16.09 12.97 3.83
C ALA A 32 -16.14 11.54 4.40
N THR A 33 -17.20 10.80 4.07
CA THR A 33 -17.42 9.43 4.58
C THR A 33 -16.35 8.46 4.08
N GLU A 34 -15.78 8.69 2.90
CA GLU A 34 -14.66 7.94 2.34
C GLU A 34 -13.44 7.99 3.27
N HIS A 35 -13.17 9.13 3.90
CA HIS A 35 -12.05 9.30 4.83
C HIS A 35 -12.27 8.51 6.12
N THR A 36 -13.50 8.46 6.63
CA THR A 36 -13.82 7.70 7.84
C THR A 36 -13.84 6.20 7.58
N ILE A 37 -14.27 5.76 6.40
CA ILE A 37 -14.21 4.37 5.95
C ILE A 37 -12.77 3.92 5.78
N GLN A 38 -11.92 4.70 5.10
CA GLN A 38 -10.50 4.36 4.98
C GLN A 38 -9.82 4.30 6.35
N TRP A 39 -10.11 5.25 7.26
CA TRP A 39 -9.61 5.19 8.63
C TRP A 39 -10.04 3.91 9.37
N ALA A 40 -11.29 3.48 9.19
CA ALA A 40 -11.82 2.29 9.83
C ALA A 40 -11.16 1.02 9.27
N ARG A 41 -10.93 0.98 7.96
CA ARG A 41 -10.14 -0.08 7.30
C ARG A 41 -8.71 -0.14 7.84
N ASP A 42 -8.03 1.00 7.96
CA ASP A 42 -6.68 1.06 8.56
C ASP A 42 -6.67 0.57 10.02
N LYS A 43 -7.76 0.83 10.78
CA LYS A 43 -7.90 0.33 12.15
C LYS A 43 -8.11 -1.18 12.18
N PHE A 44 -8.88 -1.71 11.23
CA PHE A 44 -9.07 -3.15 11.06
C PHE A 44 -7.73 -3.83 10.77
N GLU A 45 -7.04 -3.42 9.70
CA GLU A 45 -5.77 -4.02 9.27
C GLU A 45 -4.69 -3.90 10.36
N SER A 46 -4.61 -2.73 11.02
CA SER A 46 -3.67 -2.54 12.11
C SER A 46 -3.95 -3.41 13.35
N ALA A 47 -5.21 -3.72 13.64
CA ALA A 47 -5.57 -4.46 14.85
C ALA A 47 -5.60 -5.98 14.63
N PHE A 48 -6.11 -6.42 13.48
CA PHE A 48 -6.46 -7.82 13.23
C PHE A 48 -5.59 -8.50 12.17
N SER A 49 -4.79 -7.74 11.40
CA SER A 49 -3.85 -8.28 10.41
C SER A 49 -2.39 -8.04 10.84
N HIS A 50 -1.94 -6.79 10.83
CA HIS A 50 -0.53 -6.44 11.01
C HIS A 50 0.02 -6.81 12.39
N LYS A 51 -0.76 -6.59 13.45
CA LYS A 51 -0.33 -6.94 14.82
C LYS A 51 -0.24 -8.45 15.04
N PRO A 52 -1.26 -9.26 14.70
CA PRO A 52 -1.14 -10.71 14.71
C PRO A 52 0.01 -11.21 13.84
N SER A 53 0.21 -10.66 12.63
CA SER A 53 1.31 -11.06 11.74
C SER A 53 2.68 -10.83 12.37
N LEU A 54 2.90 -9.64 12.94
CA LEU A 54 4.15 -9.30 13.66
C LEU A 54 4.35 -10.20 14.88
N PHE A 55 3.29 -10.41 15.67
CA PHE A 55 3.31 -11.26 16.86
C PHE A 55 3.70 -12.71 16.51
N ASN A 56 3.07 -13.27 15.47
CA ASN A 56 3.33 -14.64 15.03
C ASN A 56 4.75 -14.79 14.46
N LYS A 57 5.20 -13.85 13.62
CA LYS A 57 6.56 -13.88 13.06
C LYS A 57 7.62 -13.89 14.16
N PHE A 58 7.45 -13.05 15.19
CA PHE A 58 8.37 -13.00 16.32
C PHE A 58 8.44 -14.34 17.08
N TRP A 59 7.30 -14.90 17.47
CA TRP A 59 7.28 -16.16 18.23
C TRP A 59 7.59 -17.41 17.39
N GLN A 60 7.50 -17.33 16.07
CA GLN A 60 8.04 -18.35 15.16
C GLN A 60 9.57 -18.35 15.17
N THR A 61 10.19 -17.16 15.22
CA THR A 61 11.66 -17.03 15.33
C THR A 61 12.16 -17.37 16.74
N TYR A 62 11.42 -17.01 17.78
CA TYR A 62 11.78 -17.25 19.18
C TYR A 62 10.69 -18.06 19.91
N PRO A 63 10.68 -19.39 19.86
CA PRO A 63 9.55 -20.19 20.33
C PRO A 63 9.34 -20.23 21.86
N SER A 64 10.32 -19.81 22.67
CA SER A 64 10.25 -19.81 24.13
C SER A 64 10.30 -18.39 24.70
N ALA A 65 9.31 -18.07 25.54
CA ALA A 65 9.27 -16.81 26.28
C ALA A 65 10.43 -16.68 27.29
N GLU A 66 10.86 -17.81 27.87
CA GLU A 66 12.00 -17.90 28.79
C GLU A 66 13.31 -17.58 28.06
N GLU A 67 13.52 -18.13 26.87
CA GLU A 67 14.70 -17.84 26.05
C GLU A 67 14.76 -16.36 25.66
N VAL A 68 13.63 -15.78 25.24
CA VAL A 68 13.50 -14.35 24.96
C VAL A 68 13.84 -13.52 26.19
N LEU A 69 13.32 -13.89 27.37
CA LEU A 69 13.62 -13.18 28.62
C LEU A 69 15.12 -13.22 28.95
N GLN A 70 15.79 -14.37 28.78
CA GLN A 70 17.22 -14.50 29.04
C GLN A 70 18.08 -13.68 28.07
N ARG A 71 17.76 -13.73 26.78
CA ARG A 71 18.46 -12.95 25.74
C ARG A 71 18.37 -11.44 26.00
N ILE A 72 17.19 -10.94 26.33
CA ILE A 72 17.03 -9.52 26.66
C ILE A 72 17.75 -9.17 27.97
N LYS A 73 17.70 -10.03 29.00
CA LYS A 73 18.48 -9.86 30.25
C LYS A 73 19.99 -9.86 29.99
N SER A 74 20.47 -10.55 28.97
CA SER A 74 21.88 -10.57 28.55
C SER A 74 22.32 -9.35 27.72
N GLY A 75 21.40 -8.42 27.43
CA GLY A 75 21.67 -7.20 26.66
C GLY A 75 21.45 -7.33 25.15
N GLU A 76 20.89 -8.44 24.67
CA GLU A 76 20.53 -8.60 23.25
C GLU A 76 19.27 -7.77 22.92
N SER A 77 19.36 -6.91 21.91
CA SER A 77 18.20 -6.15 21.40
C SER A 77 17.47 -6.97 20.34
N LEU A 78 16.29 -7.46 20.70
CA LEU A 78 15.43 -8.24 19.81
C LEU A 78 14.41 -7.31 19.15
N GLU A 79 14.51 -7.14 17.83
CA GLU A 79 13.62 -6.27 17.07
C GLU A 79 12.14 -6.70 17.25
N GLY A 80 11.26 -5.75 17.59
CA GLY A 80 9.84 -5.99 17.79
C GLY A 80 9.44 -6.63 19.13
N SER A 81 10.40 -7.09 19.94
CA SER A 81 10.14 -7.77 21.23
C SER A 81 9.23 -6.96 22.17
N PHE A 82 9.47 -5.66 22.34
CA PHE A 82 8.66 -4.80 23.21
C PHE A 82 7.19 -4.75 22.80
N GLN A 83 6.91 -4.71 21.50
CA GLN A 83 5.55 -4.62 20.98
C GLN A 83 4.80 -5.93 21.21
N VAL A 84 5.49 -7.04 21.03
CA VAL A 84 4.99 -8.40 21.21
C VAL A 84 4.74 -8.72 22.67
N ILE A 85 5.68 -8.39 23.57
CA ILE A 85 5.56 -8.58 25.02
C ILE A 85 4.39 -7.76 25.58
N LYS A 86 4.29 -6.47 25.19
CA LYS A 86 3.17 -5.61 25.58
C LYS A 86 1.83 -6.13 25.06
N CYS A 87 1.82 -6.76 23.88
CA CYS A 87 0.64 -7.41 23.33
C CYS A 87 0.25 -8.64 24.17
N LEU A 88 1.22 -9.47 24.54
CA LEU A 88 1.03 -10.66 25.39
C LEU A 88 0.49 -10.28 26.77
N GLY A 89 1.06 -9.25 27.40
CA GLY A 89 0.62 -8.79 28.73
C GLY A 89 -0.80 -8.19 28.76
N ARG A 90 -1.28 -7.68 27.62
CA ARG A 90 -2.63 -7.08 27.47
C ARG A 90 -3.62 -7.99 26.74
N ARG A 91 -3.24 -9.24 26.46
CA ARG A 91 -4.06 -10.21 25.73
C ARG A 91 -5.30 -10.59 26.57
N PRO A 92 -6.52 -10.48 26.01
CA PRO A 92 -7.71 -11.01 26.67
C PRO A 92 -7.62 -12.55 26.74
N ARG A 93 -8.26 -13.14 27.75
CA ARG A 93 -8.26 -14.59 28.03
C ARG A 93 -9.64 -15.22 27.99
N ASN A 94 -10.69 -14.40 28.00
CA ASN A 94 -12.07 -14.84 27.94
C ASN A 94 -12.92 -13.79 27.19
N TRP A 95 -14.16 -14.15 26.90
CA TRP A 95 -15.09 -13.29 26.18
C TRP A 95 -15.31 -11.94 26.87
N SER A 96 -15.48 -11.91 28.19
CA SER A 96 -15.68 -10.67 28.96
C SER A 96 -14.55 -9.68 28.74
N GLN A 97 -13.29 -10.15 28.77
CA GLN A 97 -12.13 -9.29 28.50
C GLN A 97 -12.07 -8.79 27.06
N CYS A 98 -12.61 -9.53 26.08
CA CYS A 98 -12.75 -9.04 24.70
C CYS A 98 -13.77 -7.90 24.61
N VAL A 99 -14.88 -8.00 25.33
CA VAL A 99 -15.91 -6.95 25.43
C VAL A 99 -15.35 -5.71 26.14
N GLU A 100 -14.62 -5.89 27.24
CA GLU A 100 -13.94 -4.79 27.94
C GLU A 100 -12.93 -4.10 27.02
N LEU A 101 -12.12 -4.87 26.29
CA LEU A 101 -11.15 -4.33 25.34
C LEU A 101 -11.85 -3.52 24.24
N ALA A 102 -12.97 -4.01 23.70
CA ALA A 102 -13.78 -3.29 22.72
C ALA A 102 -14.32 -1.96 23.29
N ARG A 103 -14.82 -1.96 24.53
CA ARG A 103 -15.30 -0.74 25.21
C ARG A 103 -14.18 0.27 25.47
N LEU A 104 -12.98 -0.19 25.82
CA LEU A 104 -11.79 0.65 25.94
C LEU A 104 -11.34 1.20 24.58
N LYS A 105 -11.50 0.45 23.48
CA LYS A 105 -11.26 0.97 22.13
C LYS A 105 -12.26 2.05 21.74
N PHE A 106 -13.54 1.86 22.06
CA PHE A 106 -14.57 2.87 21.82
C PHE A 106 -14.18 4.18 22.47
N GLU A 107 -13.88 4.17 23.78
CA GLU A 107 -13.49 5.36 24.53
C GLU A 107 -12.26 6.03 23.90
N LYS A 108 -11.24 5.22 23.60
CA LYS A 108 -10.00 5.72 23.02
C LYS A 108 -10.21 6.35 21.65
N TYR A 109 -11.06 5.78 20.81
CA TYR A 109 -11.18 6.19 19.40
C TYR A 109 -12.15 7.35 19.20
N PHE A 110 -13.25 7.38 19.95
CA PHE A 110 -14.36 8.28 19.70
C PHE A 110 -14.56 9.33 20.79
N ASN A 111 -13.92 9.18 21.96
CA ASN A 111 -13.97 10.16 23.04
C ASN A 111 -12.60 10.79 23.28
N HIS A 112 -11.65 10.05 23.85
CA HIS A 112 -10.34 10.57 24.27
C HIS A 112 -9.54 11.18 23.11
N LYS A 113 -9.68 10.64 21.90
CA LYS A 113 -9.04 11.21 20.71
C LYS A 113 -9.64 12.55 20.29
N ALA A 114 -10.95 12.72 20.41
CA ALA A 114 -11.62 13.99 20.15
C ALA A 114 -11.20 15.02 21.21
N LEU A 115 -11.23 14.65 22.50
CA LEU A 115 -10.78 15.49 23.60
C LEU A 115 -9.31 15.93 23.44
N GLN A 116 -8.43 15.00 23.07
CA GLN A 116 -7.03 15.32 22.80
C GLN A 116 -6.88 16.31 21.63
N LEU A 117 -7.69 16.16 20.57
CA LEU A 117 -7.61 17.04 19.41
C LEU A 117 -8.12 18.45 19.75
N LEU A 118 -9.20 18.55 20.53
CA LEU A 118 -9.73 19.82 21.04
C LEU A 118 -8.80 20.49 22.07
N HIS A 119 -8.06 19.70 22.86
CA HIS A 119 -7.03 20.23 23.74
C HIS A 119 -5.84 20.78 22.94
N SER A 120 -5.42 20.09 21.87
CA SER A 120 -4.33 20.56 21.00
C SER A 120 -4.73 21.76 20.14
N PHE A 121 -5.99 21.82 19.70
CA PHE A 121 -6.54 22.92 18.92
C PHE A 121 -7.92 23.31 19.48
N PRO A 122 -7.97 24.19 20.49
CA PRO A 122 -9.21 24.79 20.98
C PRO A 122 -10.09 25.35 19.85
N ILE A 123 -11.41 25.43 20.06
CA ILE A 123 -12.38 25.82 19.02
C ILE A 123 -12.08 27.24 18.47
N ASP A 124 -11.56 28.10 19.32
CA ASP A 124 -11.17 29.48 19.07
C ASP A 124 -9.75 29.66 18.51
N THR A 125 -9.03 28.56 18.22
CA THR A 125 -7.66 28.61 17.66
C THR A 125 -7.66 29.36 16.33
N ARG A 126 -6.82 30.39 16.22
CA ARG A 126 -6.60 31.17 15.00
C ARG A 126 -5.26 30.88 14.36
N LEU A 127 -5.22 30.91 13.03
CA LEU A 127 -4.02 30.83 12.23
C LEU A 127 -3.33 32.20 12.14
N LYS A 128 -2.11 32.24 11.60
CA LYS A 128 -1.30 33.47 11.47
C LYS A 128 -1.98 34.55 10.61
N ASP A 129 -2.85 34.13 9.70
CA ASP A 129 -3.65 35.00 8.82
C ASP A 129 -4.94 35.51 9.48
N GLY A 130 -5.20 35.17 10.74
CA GLY A 130 -6.41 35.55 11.49
C GLY A 130 -7.63 34.65 11.26
N SER A 131 -7.56 33.72 10.30
CA SER A 131 -8.63 32.74 10.03
C SER A 131 -8.73 31.69 11.15
N LEU A 132 -9.89 31.05 11.27
CA LEU A 132 -10.09 30.00 12.28
C LEU A 132 -9.42 28.70 11.82
N PHE A 133 -8.78 27.99 12.74
CA PHE A 133 -8.22 26.66 12.47
C PHE A 133 -9.33 25.67 12.06
N TRP A 134 -10.47 25.73 12.75
CA TRP A 134 -11.66 24.94 12.48
C TRP A 134 -12.57 25.63 11.45
N GLN A 135 -12.16 25.58 10.20
CA GLN A 135 -12.95 26.01 9.05
C GLN A 135 -12.91 24.95 7.96
N SER A 136 -13.94 24.91 7.11
CA SER A 136 -14.01 23.94 6.00
C SER A 136 -12.69 23.90 5.23
N PRO A 137 -12.08 22.71 5.00
CA PRO A 137 -12.63 21.37 5.19
C PRO A 137 -12.49 20.76 6.61
N LYS A 138 -11.78 21.42 7.54
CA LYS A 138 -11.50 20.91 8.90
C LYS A 138 -12.68 21.14 9.83
N ARG A 139 -13.31 20.04 10.26
CA ARG A 139 -14.43 20.06 11.20
C ARG A 139 -13.96 19.76 12.63
N PRO A 140 -14.40 20.53 13.65
CA PRO A 140 -14.08 20.21 15.04
C PRO A 140 -14.79 18.90 15.43
N PRO A 141 -14.11 17.97 16.12
CA PRO A 141 -14.74 16.74 16.56
C PRO A 141 -15.63 16.97 17.81
N PHE A 142 -16.66 16.14 17.96
CA PHE A 142 -17.50 16.03 19.14
C PHE A 142 -17.21 14.70 19.85
N PRO A 143 -16.68 14.72 21.08
CA PRO A 143 -16.43 13.50 21.85
C PRO A 143 -17.72 12.70 22.03
N ILE A 144 -17.71 11.43 21.63
CA ILE A 144 -18.89 10.56 21.74
C ILE A 144 -18.93 9.96 23.15
N GLN A 145 -20.02 10.21 23.87
CA GLN A 145 -20.34 9.51 25.10
C GLN A 145 -20.96 8.15 24.78
N PHE A 146 -20.46 7.10 25.42
CA PHE A 146 -20.97 5.76 25.20
C PHE A 146 -22.39 5.64 25.77
N ASP A 147 -23.27 5.07 24.96
CA ASP A 147 -24.63 4.71 25.32
C ASP A 147 -24.88 3.30 24.79
N PHE A 148 -25.30 2.40 25.66
CA PHE A 148 -25.58 1.01 25.29
C PHE A 148 -26.85 0.86 24.46
N ASN A 149 -27.79 1.79 24.59
CA ASN A 149 -29.07 1.76 23.87
C ASN A 149 -28.94 2.29 22.44
N ASP A 150 -27.85 2.99 22.09
CA ASP A 150 -27.57 3.39 20.71
C ASP A 150 -27.14 2.14 19.90
N PRO A 151 -27.89 1.74 18.86
CA PRO A 151 -27.57 0.56 18.06
C PRO A 151 -26.19 0.59 17.42
N LEU A 152 -25.70 1.79 17.04
CA LEU A 152 -24.39 1.95 16.44
C LEU A 152 -23.28 1.68 17.48
N HIS A 153 -23.46 2.17 18.70
CA HIS A 153 -22.51 1.95 19.79
C HIS A 153 -22.43 0.47 20.14
N TYR A 154 -23.59 -0.18 20.32
CA TYR A 154 -23.67 -1.61 20.56
C TYR A 154 -23.04 -2.42 19.42
N SER A 155 -23.36 -2.10 18.16
CA SER A 155 -22.81 -2.82 16.99
C SER A 155 -21.28 -2.78 16.94
N PHE A 156 -20.67 -1.64 17.29
CA PHE A 156 -19.21 -1.51 17.38
C PHE A 156 -18.63 -2.41 18.47
N ILE A 157 -19.25 -2.44 19.65
CA ILE A 157 -18.76 -3.29 20.75
C ILE A 157 -18.83 -4.76 20.35
N LEU A 158 -19.98 -5.20 19.83
CA LEU A 158 -20.20 -6.59 19.44
C LEU A 158 -19.24 -7.02 18.33
N SER A 159 -19.14 -6.26 17.24
CA SER A 159 -18.26 -6.61 16.12
C SER A 159 -16.79 -6.62 16.52
N THR A 160 -16.37 -5.63 17.30
CA THR A 160 -14.98 -5.51 17.77
C THR A 160 -14.62 -6.64 18.75
N ALA A 161 -15.52 -6.99 19.67
CA ALA A 161 -15.30 -8.06 20.64
C ALA A 161 -15.22 -9.44 19.95
N LYS A 162 -16.10 -9.70 18.96
CA LYS A 162 -16.03 -10.91 18.12
C LYS A 162 -14.69 -11.03 17.41
N LEU A 163 -14.23 -9.97 16.74
CA LEU A 163 -12.94 -9.98 16.04
C LEU A 163 -11.77 -10.18 17.02
N PHE A 164 -11.80 -9.55 18.20
CA PHE A 164 -10.79 -9.80 19.22
C PHE A 164 -10.79 -11.26 19.70
N ALA A 165 -11.97 -11.81 19.99
CA ALA A 165 -12.08 -13.20 20.40
C ALA A 165 -11.50 -14.14 19.32
N THR A 166 -11.78 -13.89 18.04
CA THR A 166 -11.25 -14.71 16.95
C THR A 166 -9.74 -14.62 16.81
N ILE A 167 -9.12 -13.42 16.84
CA ILE A 167 -7.65 -13.31 16.72
C ILE A 167 -6.91 -13.95 17.91
N TYR A 168 -7.52 -13.94 19.09
CA TYR A 168 -6.95 -14.51 20.31
C TYR A 168 -7.39 -15.96 20.57
N CYS A 169 -8.10 -16.59 19.62
CA CYS A 169 -8.60 -17.97 19.69
C CYS A 169 -9.47 -18.24 20.94
N ILE A 170 -10.30 -17.26 21.33
CA ILE A 170 -11.24 -17.36 22.44
C ILE A 170 -12.61 -17.75 21.90
N SER A 171 -13.13 -18.88 22.37
CA SER A 171 -14.48 -19.34 22.05
C SER A 171 -15.53 -18.51 22.80
N PHE A 172 -16.69 -18.33 22.17
CA PHE A 172 -17.87 -17.68 22.75
C PHE A 172 -19.13 -18.39 22.25
N THR A 173 -20.20 -18.32 23.03
CA THR A 173 -21.51 -18.95 22.76
C THR A 173 -22.57 -17.92 22.40
N GLU A 174 -23.76 -18.37 21.98
CA GLU A 174 -24.91 -17.49 21.74
C GLU A 174 -25.35 -16.72 23.01
N LYS A 175 -25.18 -17.33 24.19
CA LYS A 175 -25.48 -16.66 25.47
C LYS A 175 -24.48 -15.55 25.79
N ASP A 176 -23.23 -15.71 25.36
CA ASP A 176 -22.16 -14.73 25.59
C ASP A 176 -22.37 -13.46 24.76
N ILE A 177 -22.87 -13.62 23.53
CA ILE A 177 -23.18 -12.52 22.61
C ILE A 177 -24.53 -11.85 22.89
N ALA A 178 -25.35 -12.43 23.79
CA ALA A 178 -26.64 -11.87 24.16
C ALA A 178 -26.47 -10.46 24.75
N GLN A 179 -27.41 -9.58 24.43
CA GLN A 179 -27.37 -8.17 24.81
C GLN A 179 -27.26 -7.98 26.33
N ASP A 180 -28.02 -8.74 27.12
CA ASP A 180 -27.99 -8.68 28.58
C ASP A 180 -26.62 -9.07 29.18
N THR A 181 -25.95 -10.06 28.59
CA THR A 181 -24.63 -10.51 29.04
C THR A 181 -23.59 -9.42 28.80
N ILE A 182 -23.59 -8.84 27.59
CA ILE A 182 -22.70 -7.74 27.22
C ILE A 182 -22.96 -6.51 28.10
N PHE A 183 -24.22 -6.18 28.36
CA PHE A 183 -24.59 -5.07 29.23
C PHE A 183 -23.98 -5.24 30.62
N LYS A 184 -24.16 -6.41 31.25
CA LYS A 184 -23.59 -6.70 32.58
C LYS A 184 -22.08 -6.53 32.63
N ILE A 185 -21.36 -6.98 31.59
CA ILE A 185 -19.90 -6.83 31.51
C ILE A 185 -19.52 -5.35 31.45
N ILE A 186 -20.19 -4.56 30.60
CA ILE A 186 -19.88 -3.14 30.42
C ILE A 186 -20.25 -2.33 31.67
N SER A 187 -21.36 -2.61 32.32
CA SER A 187 -21.79 -1.89 33.54
C SER A 187 -20.80 -2.06 34.70
N GLY A 188 -20.08 -3.18 34.76
CA GLY A 188 -19.03 -3.42 35.76
C GLY A 188 -17.69 -2.74 35.44
N LEU A 189 -17.50 -2.22 34.23
CA LEU A 189 -16.23 -1.70 33.77
C LEU A 189 -16.02 -0.24 34.19
N LYS A 190 -14.92 0.02 34.90
CA LYS A 190 -14.48 1.38 35.20
C LYS A 190 -13.66 1.95 34.04
N ILE A 191 -14.20 2.97 33.38
CA ILE A 191 -13.51 3.69 32.32
C ILE A 191 -12.59 4.74 32.93
N GLN A 192 -11.32 4.74 32.51
CA GLN A 192 -10.36 5.75 32.94
C GLN A 192 -10.71 7.10 32.32
N GLU A 193 -10.71 8.15 33.14
CA GLU A 193 -10.90 9.51 32.68
C GLU A 193 -9.79 9.96 31.74
N PHE A 194 -10.14 10.86 30.82
CA PHE A 194 -9.21 11.44 29.88
C PHE A 194 -8.14 12.28 30.60
N ARG A 195 -6.88 12.10 30.22
CA ARG A 195 -5.76 12.95 30.62
C ARG A 195 -5.03 13.44 29.37
N PRO A 196 -4.80 14.76 29.21
CA PRO A 196 -4.16 15.30 28.02
C PRO A 196 -2.70 14.86 27.92
N SER A 197 -2.25 14.70 26.68
CA SER A 197 -0.88 14.33 26.32
C SER A 197 -0.24 15.43 25.48
N ASN A 198 1.06 15.67 25.67
CA ASN A 198 1.84 16.66 24.91
C ASN A 198 2.25 16.17 23.49
N LYS A 199 1.50 15.22 22.91
CA LYS A 199 1.83 14.69 21.58
C LYS A 199 1.46 15.68 20.49
N VAL A 200 2.43 16.00 19.64
CA VAL A 200 2.23 16.88 18.48
C VAL A 200 1.28 16.20 17.48
N VAL A 201 0.21 16.91 17.12
CA VAL A 201 -0.73 16.47 16.08
C VAL A 201 -0.23 16.99 14.74
N GLN A 202 -0.01 16.07 13.81
CA GLN A 202 0.42 16.40 12.45
C GLN A 202 -0.72 17.05 11.66
N THR A 203 -0.48 18.27 11.16
CA THR A 203 -1.45 19.04 10.34
C THR A 203 -1.02 19.21 8.89
N ASP A 204 0.24 18.93 8.56
CA ASP A 204 0.76 18.98 7.19
C ASP A 204 0.26 17.78 6.37
N GLU A 205 -0.28 18.06 5.18
CA GLU A 205 -0.78 17.09 4.21
C GLU A 205 0.34 16.42 3.40
N ALA A 206 1.51 17.08 3.26
CA ALA A 206 2.65 16.54 2.52
C ALA A 206 3.42 15.45 3.29
N ILE A 207 3.22 15.35 4.61
CA ILE A 207 3.96 14.42 5.46
C ILE A 207 3.29 13.04 5.45
N ARG A 208 4.04 12.05 4.96
CA ARG A 208 3.69 10.62 5.03
C ARG A 208 3.80 10.10 6.46
N LYS A 209 3.14 8.97 6.74
CA LYS A 209 3.08 8.34 8.07
C LYS A 209 4.47 8.36 8.75
N PRO A 210 4.62 9.04 9.90
CA PRO A 210 5.92 9.16 10.56
C PRO A 210 6.42 7.79 11.05
N ASP A 211 7.74 7.66 11.10
CA ASP A 211 8.41 6.45 11.60
C ASP A 211 8.00 6.13 13.05
N PRO A 212 8.08 4.85 13.45
CA PRO A 212 7.78 4.45 14.82
C PRO A 212 8.61 5.27 15.81
N ILE A 213 7.95 5.80 16.84
CA ILE A 213 8.62 6.53 17.93
C ILE A 213 9.62 5.57 18.59
N PRO A 214 10.87 5.98 18.84
CA PRO A 214 11.85 5.19 19.57
C PRO A 214 11.28 4.73 20.92
N VAL A 215 11.53 3.47 21.28
CA VAL A 215 11.11 2.93 22.58
C VAL A 215 11.95 3.60 23.66
N SER A 216 11.31 4.11 24.72
CA SER A 216 12.00 4.66 25.89
C SER A 216 12.58 3.54 26.75
N SER A 217 13.73 3.76 27.39
CA SER A 217 14.36 2.79 28.31
C SER A 217 13.44 2.35 29.46
N GLU A 218 12.49 3.19 29.88
CA GLU A 218 11.49 2.85 30.88
C GLU A 218 10.43 1.87 30.34
N ASP A 219 10.02 2.02 29.08
CA ASP A 219 9.11 1.08 28.41
C ASP A 219 9.75 -0.30 28.25
N GLU A 220 11.07 -0.35 28.04
CA GLU A 220 11.84 -1.59 27.93
C GLU A 220 11.84 -2.36 29.26
N ARG A 221 12.13 -1.67 30.36
CA ARG A 221 12.11 -2.25 31.71
C ARG A 221 10.71 -2.74 32.09
N ASN A 222 9.68 -1.99 31.75
CA ASN A 222 8.29 -2.38 32.01
C ASN A 222 7.86 -3.60 31.19
N ALA A 223 8.31 -3.73 29.94
CA ALA A 223 8.04 -4.91 29.13
C ALA A 223 8.71 -6.16 29.74
N LEU A 224 9.95 -6.06 30.19
CA LEU A 224 10.65 -7.16 30.86
C LEU A 224 9.90 -7.69 32.09
N LEU A 225 9.47 -6.79 32.98
CA LEU A 225 8.67 -7.15 34.15
C LEU A 225 7.34 -7.81 33.76
N GLN A 226 6.70 -7.35 32.68
CA GLN A 226 5.48 -7.96 32.16
C GLN A 226 5.73 -9.38 31.65
N LEU A 227 6.81 -9.61 30.91
CA LEU A 227 7.15 -10.94 30.41
C LEU A 227 7.44 -11.92 31.55
N GLU A 228 8.24 -11.49 32.53
CA GLU A 228 8.55 -12.30 33.71
C GLU A 228 7.28 -12.66 34.51
N SER A 229 6.39 -11.68 34.74
CA SER A 229 5.11 -11.92 35.40
C SER A 229 4.19 -12.87 34.61
N ALA A 230 4.22 -12.79 33.27
CA ALA A 230 3.42 -13.65 32.40
C ALA A 230 3.93 -15.10 32.43
N ILE A 231 5.25 -15.31 32.46
CA ILE A 231 5.87 -16.63 32.60
C ILE A 231 5.52 -17.24 33.96
N LEU A 232 5.73 -16.50 35.05
CA LEU A 232 5.43 -16.97 36.41
C LEU A 232 3.94 -17.32 36.61
N ALA A 233 3.04 -16.57 35.96
CA ALA A 233 1.61 -16.82 36.01
C ALA A 233 1.11 -17.92 35.03
N ASN A 234 2.03 -18.61 34.33
CA ASN A 234 1.72 -19.57 33.27
C ASN A 234 0.80 -19.00 32.16
N LYS A 235 1.04 -17.73 31.80
CA LYS A 235 0.31 -16.94 30.80
C LYS A 235 1.15 -16.68 29.53
N ALA A 236 2.25 -17.41 29.35
CA ALA A 236 3.13 -17.34 28.18
C ALA A 236 3.32 -18.74 27.54
N THR A 237 2.26 -19.55 27.55
CA THR A 237 2.30 -20.91 27.00
C THR A 237 2.40 -20.91 25.47
N LYS A 238 2.77 -22.04 24.84
CA LYS A 238 2.83 -22.15 23.37
C LYS A 238 1.54 -21.72 22.66
N SER A 239 0.37 -21.94 23.26
CA SER A 239 -0.91 -21.47 22.73
C SER A 239 -1.12 -19.96 22.85
N ASP A 240 -0.47 -19.31 23.82
CA ASP A 240 -0.52 -17.86 24.03
C ASP A 240 0.42 -17.08 23.11
N LEU A 241 1.49 -17.75 22.66
CA LEU A 241 2.50 -17.22 21.74
C LEU A 241 2.07 -17.32 20.27
N GLN A 242 0.79 -17.58 20.00
CA GLN A 242 0.19 -17.56 18.67
C GLN A 242 -1.13 -16.77 18.64
N MET A 243 -1.41 -16.17 17.48
CA MET A 243 -2.66 -15.47 17.17
C MET A 243 -3.18 -15.92 15.81
N LYS A 244 -4.50 -15.84 15.62
CA LYS A 244 -5.11 -16.01 14.30
C LYS A 244 -5.11 -14.67 13.57
N GLU A 245 -4.33 -14.56 12.50
CA GLU A 245 -4.34 -13.39 11.63
C GLU A 245 -5.62 -13.37 10.77
N HIS A 246 -6.24 -12.20 10.65
CA HIS A 246 -7.35 -11.97 9.73
C HIS A 246 -6.91 -11.13 8.56
N ASN A 247 -7.09 -11.64 7.36
CA ASN A 247 -7.03 -10.84 6.15
C ASN A 247 -8.41 -10.26 5.86
N PHE A 248 -8.44 -9.01 5.42
CA PHE A 248 -9.70 -8.36 5.09
C PHE A 248 -10.36 -9.07 3.91
N GLU A 249 -11.49 -9.72 4.19
CA GLU A 249 -12.39 -10.31 3.21
C GLU A 249 -13.72 -9.54 3.22
N LYS A 250 -14.12 -9.04 2.06
CA LYS A 250 -15.30 -8.18 1.87
C LYS A 250 -16.54 -8.98 1.46
N ASP A 251 -16.34 -10.15 0.84
CA ASP A 251 -17.41 -10.92 0.21
C ASP A 251 -18.00 -12.02 1.11
N ASP A 252 -17.39 -12.27 2.26
CA ASP A 252 -17.95 -13.11 3.32
C ASP A 252 -18.63 -12.24 4.39
N ASP A 253 -19.96 -12.27 4.44
CA ASP A 253 -20.75 -11.49 5.40
C ASP A 253 -20.76 -12.09 6.82
N SER A 254 -20.28 -13.33 7.00
CA SER A 254 -20.28 -14.03 8.30
C SER A 254 -19.08 -13.69 9.19
N ASN A 255 -17.99 -13.16 8.61
CA ASN A 255 -16.75 -12.87 9.32
C ASN A 255 -16.76 -11.57 10.17
N GLY A 256 -17.80 -10.74 10.03
CA GLY A 256 -17.94 -9.49 10.78
C GLY A 256 -16.96 -8.36 10.40
N HIS A 257 -16.18 -8.50 9.31
CA HIS A 257 -15.21 -7.49 8.88
C HIS A 257 -15.91 -6.19 8.47
N ILE A 258 -16.89 -6.27 7.57
CA ILE A 258 -17.67 -5.12 7.10
C ILE A 258 -18.47 -4.50 8.25
N ASP A 259 -18.96 -5.31 9.19
CA ASP A 259 -19.72 -4.82 10.33
C ASP A 259 -18.86 -3.95 11.25
N PHE A 260 -17.61 -4.38 11.52
CA PHE A 260 -16.63 -3.55 12.21
C PHE A 260 -16.32 -2.25 11.48
N ILE A 261 -16.03 -2.32 10.17
CA ILE A 261 -15.67 -1.13 9.40
C ILE A 261 -16.84 -0.14 9.33
N THR A 262 -18.06 -0.64 9.14
CA THR A 262 -19.29 0.17 9.10
C THR A 262 -19.52 0.84 10.45
N ALA A 263 -19.49 0.10 11.55
CA ALA A 263 -19.71 0.67 12.88
C ALA A 263 -18.61 1.68 13.25
N ALA A 264 -17.35 1.35 13.02
CA ALA A 264 -16.22 2.22 13.34
C ALA A 264 -16.17 3.50 12.49
N SER A 265 -16.47 3.40 11.19
CA SER A 265 -16.52 4.55 10.29
C SER A 265 -17.69 5.47 10.59
N ASN A 266 -18.87 4.92 10.88
CA ASN A 266 -20.07 5.69 11.23
C ASN A 266 -19.94 6.38 12.59
N LEU A 267 -19.31 5.75 13.58
CA LEU A 267 -18.97 6.42 14.85
C LEU A 267 -18.03 7.60 14.61
N ARG A 268 -17.00 7.41 13.79
CA ARG A 268 -16.10 8.51 13.42
C ARG A 268 -16.82 9.58 12.60
N ALA A 269 -17.76 9.21 11.74
CA ALA A 269 -18.56 10.15 10.97
C ALA A 269 -19.44 11.02 11.90
N LYS A 270 -20.17 10.41 12.84
CA LYS A 270 -20.91 11.12 13.91
C LYS A 270 -19.98 12.05 14.69
N MET A 271 -18.77 11.60 15.05
CA MET A 271 -17.77 12.40 15.78
C MET A 271 -17.37 13.68 15.04
N TYR A 272 -17.41 13.73 13.71
CA TYR A 272 -17.08 14.93 12.92
C TYR A 272 -18.30 15.57 12.23
N ASN A 273 -19.51 15.18 12.63
CA ASN A 273 -20.76 15.60 11.99
C ASN A 273 -20.75 15.37 10.46
N ILE A 274 -20.32 14.17 10.04
CA ILE A 274 -20.35 13.68 8.66
C ILE A 274 -21.48 12.66 8.55
N GLU A 275 -22.18 12.64 7.41
CA GLU A 275 -23.24 11.68 7.17
C GLU A 275 -22.72 10.22 7.22
N PRO A 276 -23.32 9.35 8.05
CA PRO A 276 -23.01 7.92 8.07
C PRO A 276 -23.28 7.24 6.73
N ALA A 277 -22.54 6.17 6.44
CA ALA A 277 -22.82 5.29 5.30
C ALA A 277 -23.53 4.02 5.76
N ASP A 278 -24.38 3.47 4.91
CA ASP A 278 -24.92 2.13 5.12
C ASP A 278 -23.83 1.06 4.92
N ARG A 279 -24.18 -0.19 5.24
CA ARG A 279 -23.27 -1.33 5.13
C ARG A 279 -22.82 -1.57 3.68
N LEU A 280 -23.70 -1.37 2.69
CA LEU A 280 -23.40 -1.62 1.28
C LEU A 280 -22.46 -0.57 0.69
N LYS A 281 -22.70 0.72 0.95
CA LYS A 281 -21.81 1.82 0.58
C LYS A 281 -20.46 1.66 1.28
N THR A 282 -20.46 1.26 2.54
CA THR A 282 -19.21 0.92 3.27
C THR A 282 -18.47 -0.24 2.60
N LYS A 283 -19.15 -1.35 2.29
CA LYS A 283 -18.56 -2.50 1.58
C LYS A 283 -17.98 -2.11 0.22
N ARG A 284 -18.69 -1.27 -0.54
CA ARG A 284 -18.21 -0.75 -1.84
C ARG A 284 -16.92 0.04 -1.70
N ILE A 285 -16.90 1.02 -0.81
CA ILE A 285 -15.76 1.93 -0.61
C ILE A 285 -14.59 1.18 0.05
N ALA A 286 -14.84 0.54 1.19
CA ALA A 286 -13.82 -0.21 1.91
C ALA A 286 -13.25 -1.35 1.06
N GLY A 287 -14.09 -2.03 0.27
CA GLY A 287 -13.69 -3.13 -0.59
C GLY A 287 -13.04 -2.72 -1.92
N LYS A 288 -12.96 -1.41 -2.21
CA LYS A 288 -12.58 -0.88 -3.54
C LYS A 288 -13.32 -1.61 -4.67
N ILE A 289 -14.64 -1.81 -4.50
CA ILE A 289 -15.45 -2.56 -5.47
C ILE A 289 -15.64 -1.70 -6.71
N ILE A 290 -15.10 -2.18 -7.84
CA ILE A 290 -15.34 -1.60 -9.17
C ILE A 290 -16.71 -2.09 -9.65
N PRO A 291 -17.70 -1.20 -9.85
CA PRO A 291 -19.00 -1.59 -10.36
C PRO A 291 -18.87 -2.19 -11.76
N ALA A 292 -19.48 -3.36 -11.98
CA ALA A 292 -19.49 -4.03 -13.26
C ALA A 292 -20.87 -4.60 -13.55
N ILE A 293 -21.26 -4.58 -14.83
CA ILE A 293 -22.52 -5.14 -15.31
C ILE A 293 -22.29 -5.82 -16.65
N GLY A 294 -22.98 -6.94 -16.89
CA GLY A 294 -22.78 -7.77 -18.09
C GLY A 294 -23.04 -7.05 -19.41
N THR A 295 -23.90 -6.03 -19.43
CA THR A 295 -24.20 -5.23 -20.63
C THR A 295 -22.96 -4.49 -21.14
N SER A 296 -22.24 -3.78 -20.26
CA SER A 296 -20.98 -3.11 -20.61
C SER A 296 -19.91 -4.11 -21.04
N THR A 297 -19.79 -5.25 -20.34
CA THR A 297 -18.83 -6.30 -20.71
C THR A 297 -19.12 -6.90 -22.09
N ALA A 298 -20.38 -7.15 -22.42
CA ALA A 298 -20.79 -7.67 -23.72
C ALA A 298 -20.52 -6.65 -24.84
N ALA A 299 -20.83 -5.37 -24.60
CA ALA A 299 -20.55 -4.29 -25.53
C ALA A 299 -19.04 -4.15 -25.81
N VAL A 300 -18.19 -4.08 -24.78
CA VAL A 300 -16.72 -4.05 -24.96
C VAL A 300 -16.26 -5.28 -25.75
N SER A 301 -16.72 -6.48 -25.40
CA SER A 301 -16.28 -7.72 -26.06
C SER A 301 -16.64 -7.74 -27.55
N GLY A 302 -17.85 -7.29 -27.90
CA GLY A 302 -18.28 -7.18 -29.30
C GLY A 302 -17.44 -6.18 -30.08
N LEU A 303 -17.16 -5.01 -29.50
CA LEU A 303 -16.31 -3.98 -30.12
C LEU A 303 -14.87 -4.46 -30.32
N VAL A 304 -14.30 -5.17 -29.35
CA VAL A 304 -12.97 -5.79 -29.46
C VAL A 304 -12.95 -6.86 -30.55
N ALA A 305 -14.00 -7.68 -30.67
CA ALA A 305 -14.09 -8.68 -31.72
C ALA A 305 -14.13 -8.04 -33.13
N LEU A 306 -14.76 -6.87 -33.29
CA LEU A 306 -14.72 -6.11 -34.55
C LEU A 306 -13.30 -5.64 -34.90
N GLU A 307 -12.54 -5.12 -33.93
CA GLU A 307 -11.14 -4.75 -34.18
C GLU A 307 -10.26 -5.97 -34.46
N LEU A 308 -10.54 -7.12 -33.82
CA LEU A 308 -9.83 -8.37 -34.08
C LEU A 308 -9.99 -8.84 -35.54
N ILE A 309 -11.18 -8.71 -36.14
CA ILE A 309 -11.41 -9.03 -37.55
C ILE A 309 -10.49 -8.17 -38.44
N LYS A 310 -10.32 -6.89 -38.13
CA LYS A 310 -9.43 -5.98 -38.88
C LYS A 310 -7.96 -6.38 -38.76
N VAL A 311 -7.54 -6.84 -37.58
CA VAL A 311 -6.19 -7.37 -37.35
C VAL A 311 -5.93 -8.60 -38.21
N VAL A 312 -6.85 -9.58 -38.18
CA VAL A 312 -6.73 -10.83 -38.95
C VAL A 312 -6.79 -10.55 -40.46
N GLY A 313 -7.66 -9.62 -40.87
CA GLY A 313 -7.79 -9.17 -42.26
C GLY A 313 -6.65 -8.26 -42.75
N VAL A 314 -5.65 -7.97 -41.91
CA VAL A 314 -4.50 -7.10 -42.22
C VAL A 314 -4.95 -5.75 -42.79
N CYS A 315 -5.98 -5.15 -42.18
CA CYS A 315 -6.52 -3.87 -42.62
C CYS A 315 -5.49 -2.73 -42.44
N PRO A 316 -5.57 -1.66 -43.26
CA PRO A 316 -4.71 -0.50 -43.12
C PRO A 316 -4.93 0.23 -41.78
N PHE A 317 -3.92 0.96 -41.32
CA PHE A 317 -3.92 1.62 -40.00
C PHE A 317 -5.13 2.53 -39.78
N GLN A 318 -5.59 3.23 -40.82
CA GLN A 318 -6.73 4.15 -40.75
C GLN A 318 -8.07 3.46 -40.46
N ALA A 319 -8.14 2.13 -40.64
CA ALA A 319 -9.35 1.35 -40.38
C ALA A 319 -9.56 1.06 -38.88
N TYR A 320 -8.51 1.14 -38.06
CA TYR A 320 -8.60 0.90 -36.62
C TYR A 320 -9.21 2.11 -35.91
N LYS A 321 -10.06 1.84 -34.92
CA LYS A 321 -10.72 2.88 -34.14
C LYS A 321 -10.63 2.52 -32.66
N ASN A 322 -10.33 3.51 -31.83
CA ASN A 322 -10.60 3.41 -30.40
C ASN A 322 -12.08 3.71 -30.18
N CYS A 323 -12.70 3.04 -29.21
CA CYS A 323 -14.10 3.26 -28.86
C CYS A 323 -14.21 3.64 -27.37
N PHE A 324 -14.87 4.76 -27.10
CA PHE A 324 -15.26 5.18 -25.76
C PHE A 324 -16.79 5.19 -25.71
N PHE A 325 -17.37 4.56 -24.69
CA PHE A 325 -18.82 4.57 -24.56
C PHE A 325 -19.28 4.70 -23.11
N ASN A 326 -20.46 5.28 -22.95
CA ASN A 326 -21.19 5.33 -21.69
C ASN A 326 -22.65 4.98 -21.97
N LEU A 327 -23.04 3.75 -21.63
CA LEU A 327 -24.40 3.23 -21.84
C LEU A 327 -25.46 3.92 -20.96
N ALA A 328 -25.05 4.64 -19.91
CA ALA A 328 -25.98 5.40 -19.08
C ALA A 328 -26.49 6.67 -19.78
N ILE A 329 -25.68 7.28 -20.67
CA ILE A 329 -26.03 8.46 -21.47
C ILE A 329 -26.14 8.09 -22.97
N PRO A 330 -26.46 6.82 -23.28
CA PRO A 330 -26.17 6.12 -24.55
C PRO A 330 -25.18 6.78 -25.53
N ILE A 331 -23.99 7.18 -25.06
CA ILE A 331 -22.96 7.79 -25.92
C ILE A 331 -21.99 6.72 -26.37
N ILE A 332 -21.68 6.68 -27.66
CA ILE A 332 -20.59 5.88 -28.25
C ILE A 332 -19.78 6.82 -29.15
N VAL A 333 -18.48 6.92 -28.89
CA VAL A 333 -17.55 7.78 -29.63
C VAL A 333 -16.42 6.93 -30.14
N PHE A 334 -16.19 7.01 -31.45
CA PHE A 334 -15.03 6.40 -32.09
C PHE A 334 -13.98 7.47 -32.38
N THR A 335 -12.73 7.19 -32.04
CA THR A 335 -11.60 8.05 -32.39
C THR A 335 -10.60 7.28 -33.24
N GLU A 336 -9.89 7.99 -34.10
CA GLU A 336 -8.78 7.40 -34.83
C GLU A 336 -7.63 7.06 -33.88
N THR A 337 -6.90 6.00 -34.22
CA THR A 337 -5.69 5.62 -33.50
C THR A 337 -4.58 6.63 -33.79
N ALA A 338 -3.87 7.05 -32.75
CA ALA A 338 -2.72 7.94 -32.90
C ALA A 338 -1.56 7.21 -33.58
N ALA A 339 -0.92 7.86 -34.55
CA ALA A 339 0.32 7.37 -35.12
C ALA A 339 1.41 7.28 -34.04
N VAL A 340 2.30 6.29 -34.17
CA VAL A 340 3.41 6.14 -33.21
C VAL A 340 4.34 7.35 -33.29
N ARG A 341 4.69 7.92 -32.13
CA ARG A 341 5.67 9.00 -32.04
C ARG A 341 7.04 8.47 -32.48
N LYS A 342 7.66 9.14 -33.45
CA LYS A 342 9.06 8.94 -33.81
C LYS A 342 9.91 9.94 -33.02
N THR A 343 10.94 9.42 -32.38
CA THR A 343 11.97 10.21 -31.71
C THR A 343 13.16 10.25 -32.63
N GLU A 344 13.52 11.45 -33.10
CA GLU A 344 14.75 11.65 -33.87
C GLU A 344 15.96 11.64 -32.92
N ILE A 345 17.01 10.94 -33.34
CA ILE A 345 18.30 10.93 -32.67
C ILE A 345 19.21 11.91 -33.41
N ARG A 346 19.69 11.55 -34.60
CA ARG A 346 20.57 12.41 -35.41
C ARG A 346 20.69 11.89 -36.83
N ASN A 347 21.00 12.76 -37.79
CA ASN A 347 21.34 12.39 -39.18
C ASN A 347 20.27 11.50 -39.86
N GLY A 348 18.98 11.74 -39.56
CA GLY A 348 17.86 10.94 -40.06
C GLY A 348 17.65 9.60 -39.35
N ILE A 349 18.47 9.26 -38.35
CA ILE A 349 18.25 8.11 -37.47
C ILE A 349 17.14 8.49 -36.50
N SER A 350 16.05 7.73 -36.54
CA SER A 350 14.94 7.86 -35.61
C SER A 350 14.50 6.48 -35.12
N PHE A 351 13.81 6.48 -33.99
CA PHE A 351 13.22 5.27 -33.44
C PHE A 351 11.84 5.55 -32.85
N THR A 352 11.06 4.50 -32.72
CA THR A 352 9.76 4.45 -32.09
C THR A 352 9.81 3.54 -30.89
N ILE A 353 8.74 3.51 -30.10
CA ILE A 353 8.60 2.55 -28.98
C ILE A 353 8.66 1.08 -29.42
N TRP A 354 8.52 0.82 -30.72
CA TRP A 354 8.53 -0.51 -31.33
C TRP A 354 9.90 -0.97 -31.79
N ASP A 355 10.81 -0.03 -31.96
CA ASP A 355 12.12 -0.31 -32.51
C ASP A 355 13.02 -0.91 -31.42
N ARG A 356 13.73 -1.96 -31.82
CA ARG A 356 14.72 -2.60 -30.99
C ARG A 356 15.93 -2.92 -31.83
N TRP A 357 17.07 -2.35 -31.46
CA TRP A 357 18.32 -2.65 -32.12
C TRP A 357 18.86 -3.98 -31.64
N THR A 358 19.49 -4.72 -32.54
CA THR A 358 20.04 -6.04 -32.22
C THR A 358 21.53 -6.07 -32.52
N ILE A 359 22.29 -6.51 -31.52
CA ILE A 359 23.73 -6.74 -31.58
C ILE A 359 24.00 -8.18 -31.16
N HIS A 360 24.83 -8.88 -31.93
CA HIS A 360 25.28 -10.24 -31.61
C HIS A 360 26.72 -10.15 -31.13
N GLY A 361 26.96 -10.58 -29.89
CA GLY A 361 28.30 -10.73 -29.37
C GLY A 361 29.05 -11.90 -29.98
N LYS A 362 30.33 -12.00 -29.62
CA LYS A 362 31.25 -13.11 -29.93
C LYS A 362 32.01 -13.50 -28.66
N ASP A 363 32.84 -14.53 -28.72
CA ASP A 363 33.78 -14.83 -27.65
C ASP A 363 34.74 -13.66 -27.45
N ASN A 364 35.02 -13.33 -26.18
CA ASN A 364 35.83 -12.18 -25.77
C ASN A 364 35.32 -10.81 -26.25
N PHE A 365 34.08 -10.70 -26.70
CA PHE A 365 33.49 -9.43 -27.17
C PHE A 365 33.45 -8.38 -26.05
N THR A 366 34.14 -7.27 -26.27
CA THR A 366 34.33 -6.19 -25.30
C THR A 366 33.23 -5.14 -25.39
N LEU A 367 33.17 -4.27 -24.37
CA LEU A 367 32.31 -3.09 -24.41
C LEU A 367 32.69 -2.13 -25.53
N LEU A 368 33.98 -2.02 -25.86
CA LEU A 368 34.43 -1.23 -27.01
C LEU A 368 33.93 -1.84 -28.32
N ASP A 369 33.98 -3.17 -28.46
CA ASP A 369 33.44 -3.86 -29.65
C ASP A 369 31.93 -3.64 -29.76
N PHE A 370 31.20 -3.63 -28.65
CA PHE A 370 29.78 -3.29 -28.63
C PHE A 370 29.52 -1.87 -29.19
N ILE A 371 30.23 -0.87 -28.67
CA ILE A 371 30.09 0.53 -29.09
C ILE A 371 30.42 0.69 -30.58
N ASN A 372 31.53 0.09 -31.02
CA ASN A 372 31.94 0.10 -32.43
C ASN A 372 30.92 -0.60 -33.33
N THR A 373 30.38 -1.74 -32.91
CA THR A 373 29.37 -2.46 -33.70
C THR A 373 28.08 -1.65 -33.83
N VAL A 374 27.67 -0.91 -32.79
CA VAL A 374 26.51 -0.01 -32.87
C VAL A 374 26.80 1.13 -33.85
N LYS A 375 27.99 1.73 -33.79
CA LYS A 375 28.44 2.79 -34.70
C LYS A 375 28.48 2.31 -36.16
N GLU A 376 29.05 1.14 -36.41
CA GLU A 376 29.14 0.55 -37.75
C GLU A 376 27.76 0.18 -38.31
N LYS A 377 26.90 -0.43 -37.49
CA LYS A 377 25.61 -0.96 -37.94
C LYS A 377 24.51 0.10 -38.04
N TYR A 378 24.50 1.07 -37.13
CA TYR A 378 23.43 2.07 -37.02
C TYR A 378 23.93 3.50 -37.26
N GLY A 379 25.22 3.71 -37.50
CA GLY A 379 25.77 5.01 -37.90
C GLY A 379 25.95 6.01 -36.75
N ILE A 380 25.80 5.59 -35.50
CA ILE A 380 25.91 6.47 -34.33
C ILE A 380 26.58 5.77 -33.15
N GLU A 381 27.42 6.49 -32.43
CA GLU A 381 28.23 5.96 -31.33
C GLU A 381 27.53 6.18 -29.97
N PRO A 382 27.21 5.11 -29.22
CA PRO A 382 26.69 5.25 -27.87
C PRO A 382 27.68 5.92 -26.92
N ILE A 383 27.22 6.93 -26.17
CA ILE A 383 28.02 7.55 -25.10
C ILE A 383 27.76 6.91 -23.74
N MET A 384 26.58 6.33 -23.54
CA MET A 384 26.18 5.69 -22.29
C MET A 384 25.54 4.34 -22.58
N VAL A 385 25.88 3.33 -21.78
CA VAL A 385 25.33 1.97 -21.86
C VAL A 385 24.98 1.47 -20.46
N VAL A 386 23.70 1.15 -20.25
CA VAL A 386 23.14 0.76 -18.95
C VAL A 386 22.29 -0.51 -19.09
N GLN A 387 22.30 -1.35 -18.06
CA GLN A 387 21.43 -2.52 -17.92
C GLN A 387 20.57 -2.39 -16.66
N GLY A 388 19.34 -1.91 -16.79
CA GLY A 388 18.47 -1.61 -15.64
C GLY A 388 19.13 -0.55 -14.74
N VAL A 389 19.49 -0.90 -13.51
CA VAL A 389 20.23 -0.02 -12.59
C VAL A 389 21.75 -0.15 -12.70
N LYS A 390 22.26 -1.11 -13.47
CA LYS A 390 23.70 -1.36 -13.61
C LYS A 390 24.30 -0.50 -14.72
N MET A 391 25.16 0.42 -14.35
CA MET A 391 25.89 1.27 -15.29
C MET A 391 27.09 0.50 -15.86
N LEU A 392 27.02 0.13 -17.14
CA LEU A 392 28.10 -0.59 -17.82
C LEU A 392 29.17 0.38 -18.31
N TYR A 393 28.73 1.49 -18.93
CA TYR A 393 29.57 2.57 -19.43
C TYR A 393 28.87 3.92 -19.24
N VAL A 394 29.51 4.83 -18.50
CA VAL A 394 29.09 6.22 -18.29
C VAL A 394 30.37 7.07 -18.23
N PRO A 395 30.60 8.02 -19.14
CA PRO A 395 31.86 8.78 -19.23
C PRO A 395 32.20 9.58 -17.97
N VAL A 396 31.19 9.99 -17.19
CA VAL A 396 31.36 10.74 -15.94
C VAL A 396 31.89 9.87 -14.79
N MET A 397 31.83 8.53 -14.90
CA MET A 397 32.24 7.65 -13.81
C MET A 397 33.77 7.40 -13.77
N PRO A 398 34.39 7.40 -12.58
CA PRO A 398 35.80 7.05 -12.44
C PRO A 398 36.10 5.65 -12.98
N GLY A 399 37.11 5.55 -13.85
CA GLY A 399 37.54 4.26 -14.42
C GLY A 399 36.68 3.74 -15.57
N HIS A 400 35.76 4.53 -16.14
CA HIS A 400 34.98 4.16 -17.33
C HIS A 400 35.86 3.72 -18.51
N VAL A 401 37.01 4.38 -18.73
CA VAL A 401 37.97 4.01 -19.79
C VAL A 401 38.50 2.59 -19.62
N LYS A 402 38.74 2.14 -18.37
CA LYS A 402 39.21 0.78 -18.10
C LYS A 402 38.12 -0.26 -18.42
N ARG A 403 36.84 0.12 -18.32
CA ARG A 403 35.70 -0.77 -18.60
C ARG A 403 35.53 -1.08 -20.08
N LEU A 404 35.96 -0.20 -20.99
CA LEU A 404 35.92 -0.41 -22.44
C LEU A 404 36.61 -1.71 -22.86
N LYS A 405 37.70 -2.08 -22.19
CA LYS A 405 38.48 -3.30 -22.44
C LYS A 405 37.89 -4.56 -21.79
N LEU A 406 36.87 -4.43 -20.94
CA LEU A 406 36.25 -5.58 -20.29
C LEU A 406 35.24 -6.24 -21.22
N THR A 407 35.14 -7.56 -21.13
CA THR A 407 34.17 -8.34 -21.90
C THR A 407 32.74 -8.04 -21.46
N MET A 408 31.81 -8.04 -22.42
CA MET A 408 30.38 -7.86 -22.14
C MET A 408 29.86 -8.92 -21.18
N GLN A 409 30.36 -10.16 -21.24
CA GLN A 409 30.04 -11.21 -20.28
C GLN A 409 30.39 -10.84 -18.83
N LYS A 410 31.58 -10.26 -18.61
CA LYS A 410 32.04 -9.84 -17.27
C LYS A 410 31.28 -8.63 -16.73
N LEU A 411 30.90 -7.70 -17.61
CA LEU A 411 30.16 -6.49 -17.25
C LEU A 411 28.69 -6.79 -16.94
N VAL A 412 28.04 -7.54 -17.82
CA VAL A 412 26.61 -7.86 -17.74
C VAL A 412 26.34 -8.94 -16.67
N LYS A 413 27.26 -9.91 -16.52
CA LYS A 413 27.13 -11.10 -15.67
C LYS A 413 25.82 -11.84 -15.93
N PRO A 414 25.67 -12.49 -17.10
CA PRO A 414 24.45 -13.19 -17.45
C PRO A 414 24.11 -14.29 -16.44
N VAL A 415 22.82 -14.45 -16.17
CA VAL A 415 22.30 -15.61 -15.41
C VAL A 415 22.35 -16.84 -16.33
N VAL A 416 22.57 -18.02 -15.75
CA VAL A 416 22.57 -19.30 -16.48
C VAL A 416 21.31 -19.41 -17.36
N ASN A 417 21.48 -19.85 -18.62
CA ASN A 417 20.45 -20.00 -19.65
C ASN A 417 19.83 -18.72 -20.24
N LYS A 418 20.34 -17.50 -19.94
CA LYS A 418 19.92 -16.29 -20.69
C LYS A 418 20.69 -16.16 -22.01
N LYS A 419 19.95 -16.15 -23.13
CA LYS A 419 20.51 -15.94 -24.49
C LYS A 419 20.81 -14.48 -24.85
N TYR A 420 20.14 -13.53 -24.21
CA TYR A 420 20.32 -12.10 -24.47
C TYR A 420 20.05 -11.24 -23.24
N VAL A 421 20.46 -9.97 -23.32
CA VAL A 421 20.02 -8.90 -22.43
C VAL A 421 19.58 -7.69 -23.24
N ASP A 422 18.63 -6.94 -22.72
CA ASP A 422 18.26 -5.63 -23.27
C ASP A 422 19.06 -4.55 -22.52
N LEU A 423 19.68 -3.67 -23.30
CA LEU A 423 20.52 -2.56 -22.85
C LEU A 423 19.85 -1.24 -23.23
N THR A 424 19.97 -0.24 -22.37
CA THR A 424 19.59 1.13 -22.66
C THR A 424 20.83 1.89 -23.08
N VAL A 425 20.76 2.56 -24.22
CA VAL A 425 21.85 3.38 -24.76
C VAL A 425 21.40 4.82 -24.91
N SER A 426 22.33 5.74 -24.69
CA SER A 426 22.15 7.17 -24.97
C SER A 426 23.27 7.68 -25.85
N PHE A 427 23.00 8.77 -26.57
CA PHE A 427 23.89 9.39 -27.54
C PHE A 427 24.18 10.83 -27.13
N ALA A 428 25.31 11.37 -27.62
CA ALA A 428 25.68 12.74 -27.32
C ALA A 428 24.57 13.73 -27.73
N PRO A 429 24.38 14.84 -26.99
CA PRO A 429 23.51 15.94 -27.42
C PRO A 429 24.04 16.60 -28.70
N GLU A 430 23.17 17.32 -29.42
CA GLU A 430 23.57 18.10 -30.60
C GLU A 430 24.36 19.36 -30.20
N ILE A 431 24.05 19.91 -29.03
CA ILE A 431 24.70 21.09 -28.46
C ILE A 431 25.33 20.70 -27.11
N ASP A 432 26.60 21.07 -26.90
CA ASP A 432 27.28 20.86 -25.63
C ASP A 432 26.55 21.58 -24.49
N GLY A 433 26.10 20.82 -23.48
CA GLY A 433 25.36 21.32 -22.32
C GLY A 433 23.88 20.93 -22.27
N GLU A 434 23.35 20.29 -23.32
CA GLU A 434 21.99 19.72 -23.32
C GLU A 434 21.96 18.27 -22.79
N GLU A 435 20.75 17.74 -22.57
CA GLU A 435 20.55 16.35 -22.15
C GLU A 435 20.94 15.36 -23.25
N ASP A 436 21.49 14.21 -22.84
CA ASP A 436 21.83 13.12 -23.75
C ASP A 436 20.61 12.65 -24.57
N LEU A 437 20.82 12.41 -25.85
CA LEU A 437 19.77 11.93 -26.74
C LEU A 437 19.40 10.47 -26.40
N PRO A 438 18.11 10.14 -26.29
CA PRO A 438 17.69 8.78 -25.98
C PRO A 438 17.91 7.86 -27.18
N GLY A 439 18.17 6.57 -26.90
CA GLY A 439 18.23 5.52 -27.91
C GLY A 439 17.16 4.46 -27.76
N PRO A 440 16.87 3.68 -28.82
CA PRO A 440 16.03 2.50 -28.69
C PRO A 440 16.73 1.45 -27.82
N PRO A 441 15.96 0.56 -27.15
CA PRO A 441 16.54 -0.58 -26.48
C PRO A 441 17.42 -1.42 -27.43
N VAL A 442 18.62 -1.77 -26.98
CA VAL A 442 19.55 -2.61 -27.72
C VAL A 442 19.56 -4.00 -27.11
N ARG A 443 19.03 -4.98 -27.85
CA ARG A 443 19.14 -6.39 -27.51
C ARG A 443 20.51 -6.92 -27.88
N TYR A 444 21.30 -7.23 -26.86
CA TYR A 444 22.60 -7.88 -26.98
C TYR A 444 22.45 -9.38 -26.77
N TYR A 445 22.69 -10.17 -27.81
CA TYR A 445 22.75 -11.63 -27.74
C TYR A 445 24.14 -12.06 -27.31
N PHE A 446 24.22 -12.91 -26.28
CA PHE A 446 25.48 -13.59 -25.96
C PHE A 446 25.75 -14.62 -27.05
N ALA A 447 27.00 -14.78 -27.46
CA ALA A 447 27.42 -15.83 -28.37
C ALA A 447 27.24 -17.20 -27.71
N HIS A 448 26.02 -17.69 -27.65
CA HIS A 448 25.66 -19.02 -27.19
C HIS A 448 24.80 -19.66 -28.27
N GLU A 449 25.44 -19.95 -29.40
CA GLU A 449 25.13 -21.08 -30.29
C GLU A 449 26.20 -21.13 -31.38
N ASN A 450 26.95 -22.24 -31.38
CA ASN A 450 27.78 -22.64 -32.52
C ASN A 450 26.89 -22.69 -33.76
N ASN A 451 27.30 -21.98 -34.81
CA ASN A 451 27.24 -22.55 -36.15
C ASN A 451 28.61 -23.12 -36.45
#